data_AF-A0A4P5YT65-F1
#
_entry.id   AF-A0A4P5YT65-F1
#
_cell.length_a   1.000
_cell.length_b   1.000
_cell.length_c   1.000
_cell.angle_alpha   90.00
_cell.angle_beta   90.00
_cell.angle_gamma   90.00
#
_symmetry.space_group_name_H-M   'P 1'
#
loop_
_entity.id
_entity.type
_entity.pdbx_description
1 polymer ?
#
loop_
_entity_poly.entity_id
_entity_poly.type
_entity_poly.pdbx_seq_one_letter_code
_entity_poly.pdbx_strand_id
1 'polypeptide(L)'
;MGTITIQIPDYLLRHVGRLVAEDGMSVDQFFATAAAEKLSVIEAFDYLVSRAFRANDAAFLEALSHIRDSPVTDFWTSCREQQRRLEPLVPRCHVGGGEWYKSRACTDTH
;
A
#
# COMPACT_ATOMS: atom_id res chain seq x y z
N MET A 1 18.77 -13.47 -18.10
CA MET A 1 18.55 -12.94 -16.74
C MET A 1 19.90 -12.79 -16.08
N GLY A 2 20.09 -11.76 -15.24
CA GLY A 2 21.27 -11.65 -14.39
C GLY A 2 21.11 -12.46 -13.11
N THR A 3 22.23 -12.85 -12.50
CA THR A 3 22.25 -13.56 -11.21
C THR A 3 22.90 -12.67 -10.16
N ILE A 4 22.27 -12.56 -9.00
CA ILE A 4 22.85 -11.94 -7.81
C ILE A 4 22.94 -12.98 -6.69
N THR A 5 24.02 -12.93 -5.92
CA THR A 5 24.18 -13.76 -4.73
C THR A 5 24.17 -12.86 -3.52
N ILE A 6 23.23 -13.07 -2.61
CA ILE A 6 23.08 -12.31 -1.37
C ILE A 6 23.03 -13.27 -0.18
N GLN A 7 23.51 -12.81 0.97
CA GLN A 7 23.35 -13.52 2.25
C GLN A 7 22.18 -12.88 2.99
N ILE A 8 21.26 -13.71 3.49
CA ILE A 8 20.09 -13.28 4.24
C ILE A 8 19.93 -14.12 5.52
N PRO A 9 19.36 -13.56 6.60
CA PRO A 9 19.15 -14.31 7.83
C PRO A 9 18.28 -15.56 7.63
N ASP A 10 18.61 -16.66 8.30
CA ASP A 10 17.90 -17.94 8.13
C ASP A 10 16.39 -17.83 8.41
N TYR A 11 16.00 -17.00 9.38
CA TYR A 11 14.59 -16.81 9.71
C TYR A 11 13.80 -16.23 8.53
N LEU A 12 14.42 -15.34 7.74
CA LEU A 12 13.82 -14.70 6.59
C LEU A 12 13.67 -15.71 5.47
N LEU A 13 14.72 -16.48 5.19
CA LEU A 13 14.69 -17.55 4.18
C LEU A 13 13.59 -18.58 4.51
N ARG A 14 13.43 -18.98 5.77
CA ARG A 14 12.34 -19.87 6.21
C ARG A 14 10.95 -19.25 5.97
N HIS A 15 10.80 -17.96 6.25
CA HIS A 15 9.53 -17.25 6.04
C HIS A 15 9.17 -17.15 4.56
N VAL A 16 10.14 -16.79 3.72
CA VAL A 16 9.97 -16.75 2.26
C VAL A 16 9.62 -18.14 1.74
N GLY A 17 10.35 -19.18 2.16
CA GLY A 17 10.09 -20.57 1.77
C GLY A 17 8.65 -21.02 2.05
N ARG A 18 8.09 -20.63 3.20
CA ARG A 18 6.69 -20.93 3.53
C ARG A 18 5.72 -20.18 2.62
N LEU A 19 5.94 -18.88 2.40
CA LEU A 19 5.06 -18.05 1.56
C LEU A 19 5.02 -18.54 0.12
N VAL A 20 6.20 -18.78 -0.48
CA VAL A 20 6.26 -19.20 -1.88
C VAL A 20 5.70 -20.61 -2.08
N ALA A 21 5.76 -21.48 -1.07
CA ALA A 21 5.11 -22.78 -1.09
C ALA A 21 3.57 -22.68 -1.02
N GLU A 22 3.05 -21.74 -0.21
CA GLU A 22 1.61 -21.44 -0.13
C GLU A 22 1.09 -20.86 -1.46
N ASP A 23 1.86 -19.98 -2.10
CA ASP A 23 1.45 -19.25 -3.32
C ASP A 23 1.85 -19.95 -4.63
N GLY A 24 2.54 -21.10 -4.57
CA GLY A 24 3.00 -21.84 -5.76
C GLY A 24 4.05 -21.10 -6.60
N MET A 25 4.83 -20.21 -5.97
CA MET A 25 5.85 -19.37 -6.60
C MET A 25 7.26 -19.93 -6.31
N SER A 26 8.26 -19.60 -7.13
CA SER A 26 9.66 -19.87 -6.80
C SER A 26 10.27 -18.77 -5.93
N VAL A 27 11.34 -19.10 -5.19
CA VAL A 27 12.10 -18.11 -4.40
C VAL A 27 12.67 -17.00 -5.29
N ASP A 28 13.17 -17.34 -6.48
CA ASP A 28 13.71 -16.36 -7.43
C ASP A 28 12.63 -15.40 -7.94
N GLN A 29 11.45 -15.92 -8.25
CA GLN A 29 10.30 -15.10 -8.66
C GLN A 29 9.87 -14.16 -7.54
N PHE A 30 9.84 -14.65 -6.29
CA PHE A 30 9.52 -13.84 -5.13
C PHE A 30 10.50 -12.67 -4.96
N PHE A 31 11.81 -12.92 -5.00
CA PHE A 31 12.79 -11.84 -4.86
C PHE A 31 12.82 -10.90 -6.07
N ALA A 32 12.65 -11.42 -7.28
CA ALA A 32 12.59 -10.59 -8.48
C ALA A 32 11.38 -9.65 -8.46
N THR A 33 10.20 -10.14 -8.06
CA THR A 33 8.98 -9.33 -7.95
C THR A 33 9.08 -8.32 -6.80
N ALA A 34 9.54 -8.74 -5.62
CA ALA A 34 9.75 -7.82 -4.49
C ALA A 34 10.76 -6.71 -4.84
N ALA A 35 11.82 -7.02 -5.58
CA ALA A 35 12.78 -6.03 -6.05
C ALA A 35 12.15 -5.07 -7.08
N ALA A 36 11.36 -5.59 -8.03
CA ALA A 36 10.64 -4.78 -9.00
C ALA A 36 9.61 -3.85 -8.34
N GLU A 37 8.85 -4.35 -7.36
CA GLU A 37 7.92 -3.56 -6.55
C GLU A 37 8.67 -2.44 -5.82
N LYS A 38 9.76 -2.78 -5.12
CA LYS A 38 10.54 -1.78 -4.39
C LYS A 38 11.12 -0.72 -5.34
N LEU A 39 11.61 -1.13 -6.51
CA LEU A 39 12.13 -0.23 -7.53
C LEU A 39 11.03 0.69 -8.06
N SER A 40 9.85 0.16 -8.40
CA SER A 40 8.73 0.96 -8.93
C SER A 40 8.29 2.07 -7.97
N VAL A 41 8.31 1.80 -6.65
CA VAL A 41 8.02 2.82 -5.63
C VAL A 41 9.09 3.91 -5.60
N ILE A 42 10.37 3.51 -5.71
CA ILE A 42 11.49 4.46 -5.72
C ILE A 42 11.45 5.33 -6.98
N GLU A 43 11.27 4.73 -8.16
CA GLU A 43 11.18 5.47 -9.43
C GLU A 43 9.94 6.37 -9.49
N ALA A 44 8.82 5.93 -8.93
CA ALA A 44 7.61 6.74 -8.84
C ALA A 44 7.83 8.01 -7.99
N PHE A 45 8.62 7.93 -6.92
CA PHE A 45 8.96 9.10 -6.11
C PHE A 45 9.69 10.15 -6.95
N ASP A 46 10.74 9.76 -7.68
CA ASP A 46 11.50 10.67 -8.54
C ASP A 46 10.64 11.26 -9.65
N TYR A 47 9.76 10.44 -10.24
CA TYR A 47 8.79 10.91 -11.22
C TYR A 47 7.90 12.01 -10.64
N LEU A 48 7.31 11.80 -9.46
CA LEU A 48 6.42 12.78 -8.82
C LEU A 48 7.14 14.09 -8.49
N VAL A 49 8.37 14.03 -7.97
CA VAL A 49 9.19 15.23 -7.71
C VAL A 49 9.46 16.00 -9.01
N SER A 50 9.88 15.30 -10.07
CA SER A 50 10.13 15.93 -11.38
C SER A 50 8.87 16.55 -12.00
N ARG A 51 7.71 15.93 -11.74
CA ARG A 51 6.42 16.41 -12.26
C ARG A 51 5.94 17.62 -11.47
N ALA A 52 6.12 17.63 -10.15
CA ALA A 52 5.80 18.73 -9.26
C ALA A 52 6.62 19.98 -9.59
N PHE A 53 7.90 19.84 -9.93
CA PHE A 53 8.72 20.98 -10.39
C PHE A 53 8.17 21.64 -11.66
N ARG A 54 7.53 20.85 -12.52
CA ARG A 54 6.87 21.31 -13.76
C ARG A 54 5.38 21.60 -13.56
N ALA A 55 4.89 21.59 -12.32
CA ALA A 55 3.49 21.89 -12.04
C ALA A 55 3.25 23.39 -12.16
N ASN A 56 2.06 23.75 -12.65
CA ASN A 56 1.59 25.12 -12.69
C ASN A 56 0.18 25.12 -12.12
N ASP A 57 0.07 25.53 -10.86
CA ASP A 57 -1.19 25.52 -10.12
C ASP A 57 -2.23 26.43 -10.76
N ALA A 58 -1.82 27.57 -11.35
CA ALA A 58 -2.74 28.48 -12.02
C ALA A 58 -3.36 27.84 -13.26
N ALA A 59 -2.55 27.20 -14.11
CA ALA A 59 -3.05 26.49 -15.28
C ALA A 59 -3.92 25.28 -14.90
N PHE A 60 -3.61 24.62 -13.78
CA PHE A 60 -4.44 23.54 -13.24
C PHE A 60 -5.81 24.06 -12.77
N LEU A 61 -5.84 25.15 -12.00
CA LEU A 61 -7.08 25.75 -11.53
C LEU A 61 -7.92 26.32 -12.67
N GLU A 62 -7.28 26.92 -13.68
CA GLU A 62 -7.95 27.37 -14.89
C GLU A 62 -8.61 26.20 -15.62
N ALA A 63 -7.89 25.09 -15.82
CA ALA A 63 -8.45 23.89 -16.44
C ALA A 63 -9.65 23.34 -15.64
N LEU A 64 -9.58 23.33 -14.31
CA LEU A 64 -10.69 22.90 -13.45
C LEU A 64 -11.90 23.83 -13.54
N SER A 65 -11.71 25.12 -13.80
CA SER A 65 -12.82 26.09 -13.91
C SER A 65 -13.78 25.81 -15.07
N HIS A 66 -13.34 25.04 -16.08
CA HIS A 66 -14.19 24.63 -17.19
C HIS A 66 -15.18 23.51 -16.83
N ILE A 67 -14.95 22.82 -15.72
CA ILE A 67 -15.86 21.79 -15.23
C ILE A 67 -16.94 22.48 -14.40
N ARG A 68 -18.21 22.24 -14.75
CA ARG A 68 -19.34 22.76 -13.98
C ARG A 68 -19.30 22.16 -12.59
N ASP A 69 -19.33 23.02 -11.58
CA ASP A 69 -19.51 22.59 -10.20
C ASP A 69 -20.83 21.84 -10.09
N SER A 70 -20.74 20.59 -9.66
CA SER A 70 -21.87 19.70 -9.46
C SER A 70 -21.89 19.35 -7.99
N PRO A 71 -23.06 19.25 -7.35
CA PRO A 71 -23.13 18.60 -6.05
C PRO A 71 -22.41 17.26 -6.18
N VAL A 72 -21.60 16.91 -5.18
CA VAL A 72 -20.96 15.59 -5.08
C VAL A 72 -22.08 14.58 -5.08
N THR A 73 -22.45 14.09 -6.25
CA THR A 73 -23.31 12.94 -6.38
C THR A 73 -22.43 11.74 -6.12
N ASP A 74 -22.93 10.88 -5.25
CA ASP A 74 -22.67 9.44 -5.28
C ASP A 74 -21.65 8.89 -4.28
N PHE A 75 -22.08 7.75 -3.72
CA PHE A 75 -21.36 6.59 -3.18
C PHE A 75 -20.15 6.82 -2.25
N TRP A 76 -19.20 7.69 -2.59
CA TRP A 76 -18.05 8.03 -1.76
C TRP A 76 -18.44 8.68 -0.43
N THR A 77 -19.52 9.45 -0.39
CA THR A 77 -20.06 10.01 0.87
C THR A 77 -20.61 8.89 1.74
N SER A 78 -21.36 7.92 1.19
CA SER A 78 -21.82 6.77 1.98
C SER A 78 -20.66 5.89 2.42
N CYS A 79 -19.62 5.72 1.60
CA CYS A 79 -18.42 4.98 1.96
C CYS A 79 -17.66 5.65 3.11
N ARG A 80 -17.45 6.98 3.07
CA ARG A 80 -16.82 7.72 4.17
C ARG A 80 -17.68 7.72 5.44
N GLU A 81 -18.98 7.87 5.30
CA GLU A 81 -19.95 7.80 6.41
C GLU A 81 -19.97 6.39 7.03
N GLN A 82 -19.92 5.35 6.20
CA GLN A 82 -19.93 3.95 6.59
C GLN A 82 -18.60 3.54 7.22
N GLN A 83 -17.47 4.01 6.70
CA GLN A 83 -16.17 3.85 7.32
C GLN A 83 -16.12 4.54 8.69
N ARG A 84 -16.65 5.76 8.81
CA ARG A 84 -16.75 6.47 10.11
C ARG A 84 -17.72 5.79 11.09
N ARG A 85 -18.76 5.09 10.60
CA ARG A 85 -19.65 4.23 11.39
C ARG A 85 -19.00 2.90 11.81
N LEU A 86 -18.07 2.38 11.01
CA LEU A 86 -17.32 1.17 11.30
C LEU A 86 -16.07 1.42 12.16
N GLU A 87 -15.51 2.63 12.15
CA GLU A 87 -14.39 3.06 13.00
C GLU A 87 -14.58 2.76 14.51
N PRO A 88 -15.76 2.99 15.14
CA PRO A 88 -15.99 2.60 16.53
C PRO A 88 -16.13 1.07 16.75
N LEU A 89 -16.29 0.28 15.67
CA LEU A 89 -16.30 -1.19 15.71
C LEU A 89 -14.93 -1.79 15.42
N VAL A 90 -13.94 -0.97 15.01
CA VAL A 90 -12.54 -1.39 14.98
C VAL A 90 -12.00 -1.17 16.40
N PRO A 91 -11.73 -2.24 17.18
CA PRO A 91 -11.16 -2.07 18.50
C PRO A 91 -9.84 -1.30 18.35
N ARG A 92 -9.75 -0.15 19.03
CA ARG A 92 -8.48 0.56 19.20
C ARG A 92 -7.58 -0.31 20.07
N CYS A 93 -6.85 -1.22 19.44
CA CYS A 93 -5.76 -1.92 20.08
C CYS A 93 -4.66 -0.89 20.38
N HIS A 94 -4.52 -0.51 21.65
CA HIS A 94 -3.35 0.24 22.09
C HIS A 94 -2.19 -0.74 22.11
N VAL A 95 -1.37 -0.73 21.06
CA VAL A 95 -0.15 -1.54 20.99
C VAL A 95 0.93 -0.79 21.76
N GLY A 96 1.17 -1.21 23.01
CA GLY A 96 2.40 -0.86 23.70
C GLY A 96 3.56 -1.56 23.01
N GLY A 97 4.49 -0.78 22.45
CA GLY A 97 5.73 -1.29 21.85
C GLY A 97 5.53 -1.83 20.44
N GLY A 98 6.21 -1.21 19.47
CA GLY A 98 5.90 -1.37 18.04
C GLY A 98 6.05 -2.78 17.49
N GLU A 99 5.09 -3.14 16.64
CA GLU A 99 5.24 -3.99 15.46
C GLU A 99 3.91 -3.93 14.70
N TRP A 100 3.95 -3.43 13.47
CA TRP A 100 2.76 -3.38 12.61
C TRP A 100 2.66 -4.69 11.83
N TYR A 101 1.42 -5.19 11.75
CA TYR A 101 0.93 -6.28 10.90
C TYR A 101 0.79 -7.66 11.55
N LYS A 102 -0.40 -7.91 12.12
CA LYS A 102 -1.25 -9.08 11.85
C LYS A 102 -2.57 -8.95 12.61
N SER A 103 -3.67 -8.75 11.90
CA SER A 103 -5.00 -9.04 12.45
C SER A 103 -5.76 -9.95 11.49
N ARG A 104 -5.54 -11.26 11.61
CA ARG A 104 -6.61 -12.23 11.40
C ARG A 104 -7.37 -12.24 12.71
N ALA A 105 -8.53 -11.59 12.70
CA ALA A 105 -9.62 -11.74 13.65
C ALA A 105 -9.27 -11.54 15.15
N CYS A 106 -9.89 -10.52 15.74
CA CYS A 106 -10.43 -10.67 17.09
C CYS A 106 -11.29 -11.94 17.14
N THR A 107 -10.71 -13.08 17.47
CA THR A 107 -11.42 -14.21 18.05
C THR A 107 -11.22 -14.09 19.55
N ASP A 108 -12.27 -13.65 20.23
CA ASP A 108 -12.87 -14.37 21.37
C ASP A 108 -13.78 -13.40 22.13
N THR A 109 -15.06 -13.45 21.77
CA THR A 109 -16.15 -12.97 22.61
C THR A 109 -16.71 -14.21 23.31
N HIS A 110 -16.50 -14.28 24.62
CA HIS A 110 -17.04 -15.22 25.61
C HIS A 110 -16.61 -16.69 25.55
#